data_AF-A0A3M0ZFG0-F1
#
_entry.id   AF-A0A3M0ZFG0-F1
#
_cell.length_a   1.000
_cell.length_b   1.000
_cell.length_c   1.000
_cell.angle_alpha   90.00
_cell.angle_beta   90.00
_cell.angle_gamma   90.00
#
_symmetry.space_group_name_H-M   'P 1'
#
loop_
_entity.id
_entity.type
_entity.pdbx_description
1 polymer ?
#
loop_
_entity_poly.entity_id
_entity_poly.type
_entity_poly.pdbx_seq_one_letter_code
_entity_poly.pdbx_strand_id
1 'polypeptide(L)'
;IFTVHFFNTHFRPDKFPIDTVIFTGRVTVEELRYDKPAEYERLVEQEVLEAHLAAPVPEPVERGFRIFGFAALAVGLSLIGLIVYAMLVSYR
;
A
#
# COMPACT_ATOMS: atom_id res chain seq x y z
N ILE A 1 5.48 9.41 10.33
CA ILE A 1 4.80 8.90 9.11
C ILE A 1 4.43 7.41 9.25
N PHE A 2 5.38 6.52 9.59
CA PHE A 2 5.17 5.06 9.62
C PHE A 2 3.87 4.63 10.31
N THR A 3 3.66 4.96 11.60
CA THR A 3 2.47 4.48 12.34
C THR A 3 1.16 4.84 11.64
N VAL A 4 0.84 6.14 11.50
CA VAL A 4 -0.45 6.55 10.93
C VAL A 4 -0.62 6.11 9.47
N HIS A 5 0.41 6.25 8.64
CA HIS A 5 0.34 5.88 7.22
C HIS A 5 0.21 4.36 7.03
N PHE A 6 1.03 3.58 7.73
CA PHE A 6 1.02 2.12 7.62
C PHE A 6 -0.35 1.57 8.00
N PHE A 7 -0.95 2.04 9.09
CA PHE A 7 -2.28 1.59 9.50
C PHE A 7 -3.38 1.98 8.51
N ASN A 8 -3.35 3.20 7.95
CA ASN A 8 -4.40 3.65 7.02
C ASN A 8 -4.30 3.04 5.61
N THR A 9 -3.08 2.76 5.15
CA THR A 9 -2.83 2.37 3.75
C THR A 9 -2.46 0.91 3.60
N HIS A 10 -1.61 0.35 4.47
CA HIS A 10 -1.03 -0.98 4.28
C HIS A 10 -1.60 -2.04 5.23
N PHE A 11 -2.13 -1.62 6.37
CA PHE A 11 -2.77 -2.52 7.34
C PHE A 11 -4.25 -2.78 7.00
N ARG A 12 -4.56 -2.91 5.70
CA ARG A 12 -5.86 -3.39 5.23
C ARG A 12 -5.71 -4.85 4.81
N PRO A 13 -6.68 -5.74 5.12
CA PRO A 13 -6.54 -7.17 4.81
C PRO A 13 -6.23 -7.49 3.34
N ASP A 14 -6.75 -6.67 2.43
CA ASP A 14 -6.59 -6.78 0.98
C ASP A 14 -5.25 -6.23 0.46
N LYS A 15 -4.61 -5.29 1.18
CA LYS A 15 -3.33 -4.65 0.78
C LYS A 15 -2.13 -5.05 1.65
N PHE A 16 -2.33 -5.89 2.67
CA PHE A 16 -1.26 -6.28 3.56
C PHE A 16 -0.21 -7.16 2.85
N PRO A 17 1.09 -6.96 3.08
CA PRO A 17 1.78 -6.05 4.02
C PRO A 17 2.12 -4.67 3.44
N ILE A 18 1.94 -4.48 2.13
CA ILE A 18 2.18 -3.22 1.43
C ILE A 18 1.28 -3.15 0.21
N ASP A 19 0.68 -1.98 0.00
CA ASP A 19 -0.12 -1.73 -1.18
C ASP A 19 0.80 -1.55 -2.38
N THR A 20 0.74 -2.47 -3.34
CA THR A 20 1.63 -2.48 -4.51
C THR A 20 1.34 -1.34 -5.49
N VAL A 21 0.22 -0.63 -5.34
CA VAL A 21 -0.09 0.55 -6.16
C VAL A 21 1.00 1.62 -6.05
N ILE A 22 1.70 1.71 -4.92
CA ILE A 22 2.79 2.66 -4.71
C ILE A 22 3.98 2.43 -5.66
N PHE A 23 4.16 1.20 -6.15
CA PHE A 23 5.23 0.85 -7.08
C PHE A 23 4.73 0.67 -8.52
N THR A 24 3.51 0.17 -8.67
CA THR A 24 2.98 -0.26 -9.96
C THR A 24 2.09 0.78 -10.61
N GLY A 25 1.51 1.69 -9.81
CA GLY A 25 0.49 2.65 -10.26
C GLY A 25 -0.79 1.98 -10.77
N ARG A 26 -1.00 0.70 -10.48
CA ARG A 26 -2.11 -0.10 -11.01
C ARG A 26 -3.03 -0.56 -9.88
N VAL A 27 -4.32 -0.56 -10.18
CA VAL A 27 -5.41 -1.11 -9.35
C VAL A 27 -6.41 -1.81 -10.27
N THR A 28 -7.23 -2.70 -9.72
CA THR A 28 -8.33 -3.29 -10.50
C THR A 28 -9.43 -2.25 -10.74
N VAL A 29 -10.26 -2.49 -11.75
CA VAL A 29 -11.39 -1.59 -12.05
C VAL A 29 -12.41 -1.61 -10.91
N GLU A 30 -12.62 -2.77 -10.29
CA GLU A 30 -13.48 -2.94 -9.12
C GLU A 30 -12.97 -2.13 -7.92
N GLU A 31 -11.65 -2.19 -7.66
CA GLU A 31 -11.03 -1.43 -6.59
C GLU A 31 -11.10 0.07 -6.87
N LEU A 32 -10.80 0.51 -8.10
CA LEU A 32 -10.92 1.91 -8.50
C LEU A 32 -12.35 2.44 -8.29
N ARG A 33 -13.36 1.65 -8.67
CA ARG A 33 -14.77 2.01 -8.49
C ARG A 33 -15.16 2.10 -7.01
N TYR A 34 -14.64 1.22 -6.18
CA TYR A 34 -14.96 1.18 -4.75
C TYR A 34 -14.22 2.27 -3.96
N ASP A 35 -12.90 2.38 -4.12
CA ASP A 35 -12.05 3.32 -3.37
C ASP A 35 -12.14 4.74 -3.92
N LYS A 36 -12.37 4.90 -5.23
CA LYS A 36 -12.38 6.19 -5.95
C LYS A 36 -13.50 6.30 -6.98
N PRO A 37 -14.78 6.24 -6.55
CA PRO A 37 -15.93 6.23 -7.46
C PRO A 37 -15.95 7.44 -8.41
N ALA A 38 -15.62 8.64 -7.93
CA ALA A 38 -15.59 9.85 -8.76
C ALA A 38 -14.51 9.80 -9.86
N GLU A 39 -13.38 9.13 -9.61
CA GLU A 39 -12.34 8.94 -10.62
C GLU A 39 -12.80 7.94 -11.69
N TYR A 40 -13.42 6.83 -11.25
CA TYR A 40 -14.03 5.84 -12.13
C TYR A 40 -15.13 6.44 -13.01
N GLU A 41 -16.07 7.17 -12.42
CA GLU A 41 -17.19 7.82 -13.13
C GLU A 41 -16.68 8.76 -14.22
N ARG A 42 -15.70 9.61 -13.89
CA ARG A 42 -15.08 10.51 -14.86
C ARG A 42 -14.44 9.76 -16.04
N LEU A 43 -13.76 8.63 -15.78
CA LEU A 43 -13.12 7.84 -16.84
C LEU A 43 -14.16 7.15 -17.75
N VAL A 44 -15.30 6.75 -17.19
CA VAL A 44 -16.43 6.17 -17.94
C VAL A 44 -17.14 7.23 -18.77
N GLU A 45 -17.45 8.40 -18.19
CA GLU A 45 -18.10 9.52 -18.88
C GLU A 45 -17.27 10.06 -20.05
N GLN A 46 -15.94 10.00 -19.93
CA GLN A 46 -15.01 10.41 -20.97
C GLN A 46 -14.73 9.31 -22.01
N GLU A 47 -15.30 8.11 -21.84
CA GLU A 47 -15.08 6.93 -22.70
C GLU A 47 -13.60 6.52 -22.84
N VAL A 48 -12.76 6.86 -21.85
CA VAL A 48 -11.31 6.59 -21.87
C VAL A 48 -10.90 5.41 -20.97
N LEU A 49 -11.83 4.80 -20.24
CA LEU A 49 -11.52 3.70 -19.30
C LEU A 49 -10.71 2.57 -19.96
N GLU A 50 -11.11 2.14 -21.16
CA GLU A 50 -10.45 1.08 -21.92
C GLU A 50 -9.00 1.43 -22.29
N ALA A 51 -8.72 2.70 -22.57
CA ALA A 51 -7.37 3.17 -22.90
C ALA A 51 -6.43 3.15 -21.68
N HIS A 52 -6.98 3.12 -20.47
CA HIS A 52 -6.23 3.05 -19.21
C HIS A 52 -6.05 1.62 -18.69
N LEU A 53 -6.61 0.61 -19.35
CA LEU A 53 -6.41 -0.78 -18.97
C LEU A 53 -4.96 -1.21 -19.26
N ALA A 54 -4.38 -1.96 -18.33
CA ALA A 54 -3.05 -2.51 -18.45
C ALA A 54 -3.04 -3.99 -18.08
N ALA A 55 -2.09 -4.73 -18.63
CA ALA A 55 -1.85 -6.11 -18.23
C ALA A 55 -1.52 -6.18 -16.72
N PRO A 56 -1.93 -7.26 -16.04
CA PRO A 56 -1.61 -7.46 -14.64
C PRO A 56 -0.10 -7.49 -14.41
N VAL A 57 0.32 -7.10 -13.21
CA VAL A 57 1.73 -7.11 -12.83
C VAL A 57 2.21 -8.57 -12.76
N PRO A 58 3.39 -8.91 -13.28
CA PRO A 58 3.89 -10.28 -13.20
C PRO A 58 4.01 -10.78 -11.75
N GLU A 59 3.52 -11.99 -11.47
CA GLU A 59 3.52 -12.56 -10.11
C GLU A 59 4.89 -12.52 -9.38
N PRO A 60 6.04 -12.76 -10.04
CA PRO A 60 7.33 -12.69 -9.35
C PRO A 60 7.64 -11.28 -8.83
N VAL A 61 7.19 -10.26 -9.55
CA VAL A 61 7.37 -8.85 -9.19
C VAL A 61 6.48 -8.50 -8.00
N GLU A 62 5.21 -8.92 -8.02
CA GLU A 62 4.29 -8.75 -6.89
C GLU A 62 4.81 -9.43 -5.62
N ARG A 63 5.34 -10.66 -5.75
CA ARG A 63 5.95 -11.39 -4.64
C ARG A 63 7.16 -10.65 -4.07
N GLY A 64 7.98 -10.04 -4.93
CA GLY A 64 9.09 -9.19 -4.54
C GLY A 64 8.64 -8.00 -3.69
N PHE A 65 7.59 -7.29 -4.12
CA PHE A 65 7.02 -6.19 -3.34
C PHE A 65 6.44 -6.65 -2.00
N ARG A 66 5.80 -7.82 -1.95
CA ARG A 66 5.29 -8.39 -0.71
C ARG A 66 6.40 -8.68 0.30
N ILE A 67 7.51 -9.28 -0.14
CA ILE A 67 8.69 -9.52 0.71
C ILE A 67 9.26 -8.19 1.22
N PHE A 68 9.39 -7.21 0.33
CA PHE A 68 9.84 -5.87 0.70
C PHE A 68 8.93 -5.22 1.75
N GLY A 69 7.61 -5.33 1.59
CA GLY A 69 6.62 -4.83 2.54
C GLY A 69 6.78 -5.43 3.95
N PHE A 70 6.98 -6.74 4.04
CA PHE A 70 7.24 -7.40 5.32
C PHE A 70 8.57 -6.96 5.95
N ALA A 71 9.63 -6.80 5.16
CA ALA A 71 10.90 -6.30 5.64
C ALA A 71 10.77 -4.87 6.19
N ALA A 72 10.10 -3.98 5.44
CA ALA A 72 9.85 -2.61 5.87
C ALA A 72 8.99 -2.55 7.15
N LEU A 73 7.97 -3.40 7.26
CA LEU A 73 7.16 -3.54 8.47
C LEU A 73 8.01 -3.96 9.68
N ALA A 74 8.83 -4.99 9.53
CA ALA A 74 9.71 -5.48 10.60
C ALA A 74 10.68 -4.39 11.08
N VAL A 75 11.28 -3.65 10.15
CA VAL A 75 12.16 -2.51 10.47
C VAL A 75 11.39 -1.41 11.21
N GLY A 76 10.21 -1.02 10.72
CA GLY A 76 9.42 0.04 11.35
C GLY A 76 8.95 -0.31 12.77
N LEU A 77 8.51 -1.55 13.00
CA LEU A 77 8.14 -2.02 14.34
C LEU A 77 9.35 -2.10 15.27
N SER A 78 10.50 -2.52 14.76
CA SER A 78 11.75 -2.58 15.53
C SER A 78 12.18 -1.17 15.97
N LEU A 79 12.10 -0.18 15.09
CA LEU A 79 12.40 1.22 15.42
C LEU A 79 11.45 1.77 16.48
N ILE A 80 10.15 1.50 16.39
CA ILE A 80 9.19 1.89 17.43
C ILE A 80 9.57 1.26 18.78
N GLY A 81 9.88 -0.04 18.79
CA GLY A 81 10.31 -0.75 19.99
C GLY A 81 11.56 -0.14 20.62
N LEU A 82 12.56 0.20 19.79
CA LEU A 82 13.80 0.85 20.25
C LEU A 82 13.55 2.25 20.83
N ILE A 83 12.66 3.05 20.23
CA ILE A 83 12.29 4.37 20.76
C ILE A 83 11.63 4.22 22.13
N VAL A 84 10.66 3.31 22.27
CA VAL A 84 9.99 3.06 23.55
C VAL A 84 11.00 2.57 24.60
N TYR A 85 11.88 1.65 24.22
CA TYR A 85 12.96 1.17 25.10
C TYR A 85 13.85 2.32 25.58
N ALA A 86 14.29 3.19 24.68
CA ALA A 86 15.11 4.35 25.04
C ALA A 86 14.37 5.30 25.99
N MET A 87 13.08 5.57 25.76
CA MET A 87 12.28 6.43 26.64
C MET A 87 12.09 5.85 28.05
N LEU A 88 11.99 4.52 28.18
CA LEU A 88 11.76 3.87 29.48
C LEU A 88 13.04 3.58 30.27
N VAL A 89 14.16 3.32 29.58
CA VAL A 89 15.41 2.86 30.21
C VAL A 89 16.48 3.96 30.23
N SER A 90 16.66 4.70 29.13
CA SER A 90 17.72 5.72 29.03
C SER A 90 17.33 7.09 29.57
N TYR A 91 16.04 7.40 29.71
CA TYR A 91 15.55 8.69 30.23
C TYR A 91 15.13 8.64 31.71
N ARG A 92 15.52 7.60 32.45
CA ARG A 92 15.47 7.56 33.92
C ARG A 92 16.75 8.15 34.49
#